data_AF-A0A7W1Z1N0-F1
#
_entry.id   AF-A0A7W1Z1N0-F1
#
_cell.length_a   1.000
_cell.length_b   1.000
_cell.length_c   1.000
_cell.angle_alpha   90.00
_cell.angle_beta   90.00
_cell.angle_gamma   90.00
#
_symmetry.space_group_name_H-M   'P 1'
#
loop_
_entity.id
_entity.type
_entity.pdbx_description
1 polymer ?
#
loop_
_entity_poly.entity_id
_entity_poly.type
_entity_poly.pdbx_seq_one_letter_code
_entity_poly.pdbx_strand_id
1 'polypeptide(L)' 'MSNIRKTHRYPDLTNGGKAKVFDLNAAKLFKIDIEANRKDVPKDYLSHIKMAYLEEDPTPSHHAYG' A
#
# COMPACT_ATOMS: atom_id res chain seq x y z
N MET A 1 -17.32 -18.53 8.74
CA MET A 1 -15.93 -18.26 8.29
C MET A 1 -15.09 -19.52 8.45
N SER A 2 -14.57 -20.08 7.36
CA SER A 2 -13.60 -21.19 7.44
C SER A 2 -12.29 -20.69 8.07
N ASN A 3 -11.83 -21.36 9.12
CA ASN A 3 -10.56 -21.03 9.77
C ASN A 3 -9.42 -21.74 9.01
N ILE A 4 -9.02 -21.13 7.89
CA ILE A 4 -7.97 -21.62 6.98
C ILE A 4 -6.68 -22.02 7.71
N ARG A 5 -6.35 -21.40 8.85
CA ARG A 5 -5.18 -21.78 9.66
C ARG A 5 -5.29 -23.18 10.24
N LYS A 6 -6.47 -23.54 10.76
CA LYS A 6 -6.74 -24.86 11.34
C LYS A 6 -6.76 -25.95 10.26
N THR A 7 -7.35 -25.65 9.10
CA THR A 7 -7.44 -26.60 7.98
C THR A 7 -6.06 -26.97 7.43
N HIS A 8 -5.15 -26.00 7.35
CA HIS A 8 -3.83 -26.18 6.73
C HIS A 8 -2.67 -26.28 7.73
N ARG A 9 -2.97 -26.34 9.04
CA ARG A 9 -1.98 -26.43 10.13
C ARG A 9 -0.86 -25.39 10.03
N TYR A 10 -1.20 -24.17 9.61
CA TYR A 10 -0.22 -23.10 9.60
C TYR A 10 0.17 -22.71 11.03
N PRO A 11 1.47 -22.53 11.30
CA PRO A 11 1.93 -22.09 12.62
C PRO A 11 1.43 -20.68 12.93
N ASP A 12 1.33 -20.36 14.23
CA ASP A 12 0.93 -19.02 14.66
C ASP A 12 1.93 -17.96 14.20
N LEU A 13 1.40 -16.80 13.76
CA LEU A 13 2.24 -15.66 13.38
C LEU A 13 2.87 -15.05 14.63
N THR A 14 4.12 -15.40 14.88
CA THR A 14 4.95 -14.76 15.90
C THR A 14 5.27 -13.32 15.49
N ASN A 15 5.61 -12.47 16.45
CA ASN A 15 6.04 -11.09 16.16
C ASN A 15 7.26 -11.07 15.23
N GLY A 16 8.19 -12.02 15.37
CA GLY A 16 9.31 -12.18 14.45
C GLY A 16 8.89 -12.60 13.03
N GLY A 17 7.87 -13.45 12.90
CA GLY A 17 7.29 -13.81 11.60
C GLY A 17 6.57 -12.64 10.93
N LYS A 18 5.82 -11.86 11.71
CA LYS A 18 5.20 -10.60 11.25
C LYS A 18 6.25 -9.62 10.77
N ALA A 19 7.35 -9.45 11.49
CA ALA A 19 8.44 -8.57 11.06
C ALA A 19 9.03 -9.01 9.70
N LYS A 20 9.20 -10.31 9.46
CA LYS A 20 9.66 -10.78 8.14
C LYS A 20 8.71 -10.46 6.98
N VAL A 21 7.43 -10.22 7.25
CA VAL A 21 6.44 -9.88 6.20
C VAL A 21 6.20 -8.38 6.11
N PHE A 22 6.10 -7.71 7.26
CA PHE A 22 5.69 -6.31 7.38
C PHE A 22 6.85 -5.34 7.63
N ASP A 23 7.93 -5.80 8.26
CA ASP A 23 9.12 -5.00 8.62
C ASP A 23 10.24 -5.10 7.55
N LEU A 24 10.15 -6.09 6.66
CA LEU A 24 10.95 -6.13 5.44
C LEU A 24 10.35 -5.14 4.43
N ASN A 25 10.81 -3.89 4.52
CA ASN A 25 10.68 -2.94 3.42
C ASN A 25 11.19 -3.65 2.15
N ALA A 26 10.29 -3.93 1.19
CA ALA A 26 10.61 -4.69 -0.01
C ALA A 26 11.82 -4.08 -0.76
N ALA A 27 12.02 -2.76 -0.65
CA ALA A 27 13.19 -2.12 -1.20
C ALA A 27 14.51 -2.60 -0.57
N LYS A 28 14.55 -2.90 0.74
CA LYS A 28 15.73 -3.52 1.37
C LYS A 28 15.97 -4.94 0.86
N LEU A 29 14.90 -5.74 0.66
CA LEU A 29 14.98 -7.09 0.09
C LEU A 29 15.56 -7.08 -1.33
N PHE A 30 15.09 -6.16 -2.17
CA PHE A 30 15.51 -6.04 -3.57
C PHE A 30 16.70 -5.11 -3.78
N LYS A 31 17.31 -4.61 -2.69
CA LYS A 31 18.42 -3.63 -2.72
C LYS A 31 18.10 -2.42 -3.60
N ILE A 32 16.85 -1.99 -3.61
CA ILE A 32 16.38 -0.81 -4.32
C ILE A 32 16.71 0.40 -3.46
N ASP A 33 17.47 1.33 -4.02
CA ASP A 33 17.68 2.64 -3.40
C ASP A 33 16.39 3.46 -3.54
N ILE A 34 15.64 3.54 -2.44
CA ILE A 34 14.35 4.27 -2.39
C ILE A 34 14.57 5.75 -2.60
N GLU A 35 15.65 6.32 -2.08
CA GLU A 35 15.92 7.76 -2.19
C GLU A 35 16.31 8.11 -3.62
N ALA A 36 17.06 7.23 -4.32
CA ALA A 36 17.33 7.41 -5.75
C ALA A 36 16.13 7.11 -6.67
N ASN A 37 15.21 6.22 -6.26
CA ASN A 37 14.03 5.85 -7.05
C ASN A 37 12.77 6.65 -6.70
N ARG A 38 12.79 7.40 -5.60
CA ARG A 38 11.78 8.41 -5.31
C ARG A 38 11.87 9.46 -6.40
N LYS A 39 11.01 9.32 -7.40
CA LYS A 39 10.70 10.45 -8.28
C LYS A 39 10.10 11.51 -7.38
N ASP A 40 10.84 12.60 -7.18
CA ASP A 40 10.30 13.78 -6.52
C ASP A 40 8.99 14.12 -7.23
N VAL A 41 7.89 13.95 -6.50
CA VAL A 41 6.60 14.41 -6.97
C VAL A 41 6.75 15.93 -7.05
N PRO A 42 6.60 16.55 -8.24
CA PRO A 42 6.69 17.99 -8.35
C PRO A 42 5.77 18.62 -7.31
N LYS A 43 6.21 19.68 -6.62
CA LYS A 43 5.43 20.31 -5.53
C LYS A 43 4.00 20.63 -5.96
N ASP A 44 3.80 20.92 -7.25
CA ASP A 44 2.52 21.28 -7.85
C ASP A 44 1.71 20.10 -8.41
N TYR A 45 2.22 18.86 -8.33
CA TYR A 45 1.54 17.70 -8.89
C TYR A 45 0.21 17.40 -8.18
N LEU A 46 0.15 17.56 -6.85
CA LEU A 46 -1.10 17.46 -6.09
C LEU A 46 -2.08 18.58 -6.47
N SER A 47 -1.57 19.79 -6.66
CA SER A 47 -2.37 20.92 -7.13
C SER A 47 -2.95 20.66 -8.52
N HIS A 48 -2.16 20.09 -9.42
CA HIS A 48 -2.60 19.71 -10.76
C HIS A 48 -3.67 18.62 -10.75
N ILE A 49 -3.47 17.55 -9.95
CA ILE A 49 -4.48 16.50 -9.77
C ILE A 49 -5.79 17.08 -9.22
N LYS A 50 -5.71 17.98 -8.23
CA LYS A 50 -6.90 18.62 -7.65
C LYS A 50 -7.65 19.46 -8.68
N MET A 51 -6.94 20.24 -9.50
CA MET A 51 -7.55 21.04 -10.56
C MET A 51 -8.22 20.16 -11.61
N ALA A 52 -7.52 19.13 -12.11
CA ALA A 52 -8.07 18.17 -13.07
C ALA A 52 -9.31 17.45 -12.52
N TYR A 53 -9.28 17.07 -11.23
CA TYR A 53 -10.46 16.51 -10.56
C TYR A 53 -11.61 17.52 -10.57
N LEU A 54 -11.41 18.77 -10.17
CA LEU A 54 -12.50 19.76 -10.14
C LEU A 54 -13.05 20.11 -11.54
N GLU A 55 -12.22 20.05 -12.58
CA GLU A 55 -12.63 20.29 -13.98
C GLU A 55 -13.55 19.19 -14.52
N GLU A 56 -13.45 17.96 -14.00
CA GLU A 56 -14.21 16.79 -14.49
C GLU A 56 -15.65 16.71 -13.94
N ASP A 57 -16.10 17.72 -13.16
CA ASP A 57 -17.35 17.69 -12.37
C ASP A 57 -17.63 16.31 -11.70
N PRO A 58 -16.66 15.80 -10.91
CA PRO A 58 -16.66 14.43 -10.47
C PRO A 58 -17.72 14.28 -9.38
N THR A 59 -18.73 13.47 -9.66
CA THR A 59 -19.62 12.97 -8.63
C THR A 59 -18.86 11.95 -7.79
N PRO A 60 -18.58 12.21 -6.49
CA PRO A 60 -17.86 11.26 -5.68
C PRO A 60 -18.64 9.95 -5.62
N SER A 61 -17.99 8.86 -6.00
CA SER A 61 -18.56 7.53 -5.81
C SER A 61 -18.54 7.23 -4.31
N HIS A 62 -19.70 7.32 -3.65
CA HIS A 62 -19.87 6.96 -2.24
C HIS A 62 -19.99 5.43 -2.06
N HIS A 63 -19.40 4.63 -2.95
CA HIS A 63 -19.45 3.17 -2.84
C HIS A 63 -18.56 2.71 -1.69
N ALA A 64 -19.19 2.25 -0.62
CA ALA A 64 -18.53 1.49 0.43
C ALA A 64 -18.43 0.02 -0.02
N TYR A 65 -17.22 -0.47 -0.25
CA TYR A 65 -16.95 -1.90 -0.39
C TYR A 65 -16.60 -2.45 0.99
N GLY A 66 -17.56 -3.15 1.60
CA GLY A 66 -17.41 -3.87 2.87
C GLY A 66 -17.02 -5.33 2.70
#